data_AF-I1IHI8-F1
#
_entry.id   AF-I1IHI8-F1
#
_cell.length_a   1.000
_cell.length_b   1.000
_cell.length_c   1.000
_cell.angle_alpha   90.00
_cell.angle_beta   90.00
_cell.angle_gamma   90.00
#
_symmetry.space_group_name_H-M   'P 1'
#
loop_
_entity.id
_entity.type
_entity.pdbx_description
1 polymer ?
#
loop_
_entity_poly.entity_id
_entity_poly.type
_entity_poly.pdbx_seq_one_letter_code
_entity_poly.pdbx_strand_id
1 'polypeptide(L)'
;MSSSSLSPGGRLSGSDGDSGGAPMGGGGGDKRREKRRLSNRESARRSRLRKQQHLDELVQEVARLKAENARVLGRANDIAGQYVRVEQENTVLRARAAELGDRLRSVNQVLRVVEDFSGVAMDIQEECPPDDPLLRPWQIPYPATAMPIAATATHMLQY
;
A
#
# COMPACT_ATOMS: atom_id res chain seq x y z
N MET A 1 4.39 -26.42 -3.24
CA MET A 1 3.36 -27.14 -2.46
C MET A 1 2.06 -27.05 -3.24
N SER A 2 1.66 -28.15 -3.84
CA SER A 2 0.48 -28.24 -4.71
C SER A 2 -0.79 -28.35 -3.87
N SER A 3 -1.80 -27.55 -4.18
CA SER A 3 -3.17 -27.78 -3.74
C SER A 3 -4.10 -27.66 -4.95
N SER A 4 -4.36 -28.82 -5.54
CA SER A 4 -5.37 -29.01 -6.58
C SER A 4 -6.75 -28.68 -6.02
N SER A 5 -7.51 -27.83 -6.72
CA SER A 5 -8.96 -27.77 -6.53
C SER A 5 -9.63 -28.21 -7.83
N LEU A 6 -10.37 -29.31 -7.70
CA LEU A 6 -11.11 -29.98 -8.76
C LEU A 6 -12.34 -29.15 -9.14
N SER A 7 -12.43 -28.78 -10.41
CA SER A 7 -13.66 -28.32 -11.04
C SER A 7 -14.71 -29.44 -11.06
N PRO A 8 -16.00 -29.19 -10.79
CA PRO A 8 -17.08 -30.05 -11.24
C PRO A 8 -17.64 -29.46 -12.54
N GLY A 9 -16.97 -29.77 -13.66
CA GLY A 9 -17.54 -29.66 -14.99
C GLY A 9 -18.07 -31.03 -15.41
N GLY A 10 -19.38 -31.24 -15.33
CA GLY A 10 -19.99 -32.51 -15.67
C GLY A 10 -21.49 -32.38 -15.86
N ARG A 11 -21.90 -31.69 -16.93
CA ARG A 11 -23.25 -31.85 -17.48
C ARG A 11 -23.30 -33.24 -18.10
N LEU A 12 -24.04 -34.15 -17.48
CA LEU A 12 -24.54 -35.34 -18.15
C LEU A 12 -26.06 -35.34 -18.02
N SER A 13 -26.67 -34.98 -19.14
CA SER A 13 -27.93 -35.50 -19.69
C SER A 13 -28.63 -36.52 -18.79
N GLY A 14 -29.58 -36.04 -17.99
CA GLY A 14 -30.54 -36.89 -17.32
C GLY A 14 -31.48 -37.44 -18.36
N SER A 15 -31.30 -38.73 -18.66
CA SER A 15 -32.21 -39.55 -19.47
C SER A 15 -33.65 -39.35 -19.02
N ASP A 16 -34.51 -39.00 -19.99
CA ASP A 16 -35.96 -39.05 -19.87
C ASP A 16 -36.38 -40.48 -19.49
N GLY A 17 -36.65 -40.66 -18.20
CA GLY A 17 -37.33 -41.81 -17.64
C GLY A 17 -38.76 -41.41 -17.28
N ASP A 18 -39.54 -41.03 -18.30
CA ASP A 18 -41.00 -41.05 -18.22
C ASP A 18 -41.43 -42.51 -18.12
N SER A 19 -41.50 -43.00 -16.89
CA SER A 19 -42.14 -44.27 -16.57
C SER A 19 -43.36 -43.96 -15.73
N GLY A 20 -44.46 -43.69 -16.44
CA GLY A 20 -45.81 -43.76 -15.91
C GLY A 20 -46.04 -45.11 -15.23
N GLY A 21 -46.39 -45.03 -13.95
CA GLY A 21 -46.68 -46.17 -13.07
C GLY A 21 -47.18 -45.68 -11.73
N ALA A 22 -48.37 -45.07 -11.72
CA ALA A 22 -49.08 -44.68 -10.50
C ALA A 22 -49.45 -45.92 -9.65
N PRO A 23 -49.72 -45.74 -8.35
CA PRO A 23 -51.03 -46.22 -7.92
C PRO A 23 -51.74 -45.24 -6.97
N MET A 24 -53.05 -45.12 -7.21
CA MET A 24 -54.11 -45.04 -6.21
C MET A 24 -53.62 -44.95 -4.74
N GLY A 25 -53.64 -43.73 -4.21
CA GLY A 25 -53.28 -43.41 -2.82
C GLY A 25 -53.64 -41.97 -2.49
N GLY A 26 -54.94 -41.65 -2.57
CA GLY A 26 -55.48 -40.32 -2.31
C GLY A 26 -55.03 -39.76 -0.95
N GLY A 27 -54.43 -38.57 -0.97
CA GLY A 27 -54.19 -37.74 0.21
C GLY A 27 -52.74 -37.66 0.72
N GLY A 28 -51.84 -38.59 0.38
CA GLY A 28 -50.45 -38.61 0.89
C GLY A 28 -49.43 -37.88 0.00
N GLY A 29 -49.51 -38.07 -1.33
CA GLY A 29 -48.60 -37.48 -2.31
C GLY A 29 -48.72 -35.96 -2.41
N ASP A 30 -49.95 -35.44 -2.36
CA ASP A 30 -50.22 -34.00 -2.41
C ASP A 30 -49.70 -33.28 -1.17
N LYS A 31 -49.83 -33.88 0.02
CA LYS A 31 -49.25 -33.34 1.26
C LYS A 31 -47.71 -33.28 1.18
N ARG A 32 -47.07 -34.28 0.57
CA ARG A 32 -45.60 -34.27 0.36
C ARG A 32 -45.19 -33.19 -0.66
N ARG A 33 -45.96 -33.04 -1.74
CA ARG A 33 -45.73 -32.00 -2.77
C ARG A 33 -45.89 -30.60 -2.18
N GLU A 34 -46.92 -30.38 -1.37
CA GLU A 34 -47.18 -29.11 -0.70
C GLU A 34 -46.07 -28.77 0.32
N LYS A 35 -45.64 -29.73 1.14
CA LYS A 35 -44.49 -29.55 2.04
C LYS A 35 -43.22 -29.19 1.29
N ARG A 36 -42.94 -29.83 0.14
CA ARG A 36 -41.79 -29.47 -0.72
C ARG A 36 -41.91 -28.06 -1.29
N ARG A 37 -43.11 -27.64 -1.70
CA ARG A 37 -43.36 -26.29 -2.23
C ARG A 37 -43.09 -25.23 -1.17
N LEU A 38 -43.57 -25.44 0.05
CA LEU A 38 -43.34 -24.53 1.18
C LEU A 38 -41.87 -24.49 1.59
N SER A 39 -41.21 -25.66 1.70
CA SER A 39 -39.79 -25.74 2.04
C SER A 39 -38.89 -25.11 0.98
N ASN A 40 -39.17 -25.31 -0.32
CA ASN A 40 -38.43 -24.69 -1.41
C ASN A 40 -38.66 -23.16 -1.45
N ARG A 41 -39.90 -22.72 -1.21
CA ARG A 41 -40.20 -21.30 -1.08
C ARG A 41 -39.40 -20.66 0.04
N GLU A 42 -39.33 -21.33 1.19
CA GLU A 42 -38.56 -20.84 2.33
C GLU A 42 -37.06 -20.86 2.05
N SER A 43 -36.53 -21.92 1.42
CA SER A 43 -35.10 -22.02 1.09
C SER A 43 -34.69 -20.98 0.03
N ALA A 44 -35.53 -20.71 -0.97
CA ALA A 44 -35.34 -19.64 -1.93
C ALA A 44 -35.34 -18.27 -1.25
N ARG A 45 -36.25 -18.02 -0.30
CA ARG A 45 -36.26 -16.78 0.50
C ARG A 45 -34.98 -16.63 1.32
N ARG A 46 -34.56 -17.67 2.05
CA ARG A 46 -33.30 -17.66 2.84
C ARG A 46 -32.08 -17.44 1.95
N SER A 47 -32.05 -18.07 0.78
CA SER A 47 -30.97 -17.89 -0.20
C SER A 47 -30.89 -16.44 -0.70
N ARG A 48 -32.03 -15.83 -1.04
CA ARG A 48 -32.10 -14.40 -1.42
C ARG A 48 -31.63 -13.49 -0.29
N LEU A 49 -32.07 -13.75 0.94
CA LEU A 49 -31.68 -12.96 2.11
C LEU A 49 -30.17 -13.02 2.36
N ARG A 50 -29.55 -14.21 2.33
CA ARG A 50 -28.09 -14.35 2.48
C ARG A 50 -27.32 -13.62 1.39
N LYS A 51 -27.79 -13.68 0.13
CA LYS A 51 -27.19 -12.92 -0.97
C LYS A 51 -27.30 -11.41 -0.75
N GLN A 52 -28.46 -10.92 -0.27
CA GLN A 52 -28.63 -9.51 0.07
C GLN A 52 -27.66 -9.07 1.17
N GLN A 53 -27.58 -9.84 2.26
CA GLN A 53 -26.66 -9.55 3.36
C GLN A 53 -25.20 -9.49 2.88
N HIS A 54 -24.79 -10.43 2.03
CA HIS A 54 -23.43 -10.42 1.48
C HIS A 54 -23.17 -9.20 0.59
N LEU A 55 -24.14 -8.77 -0.21
CA LEU A 55 -24.02 -7.54 -0.99
C LEU A 55 -23.92 -6.31 -0.07
N ASP A 56 -24.71 -6.26 0.99
CA ASP A 56 -24.68 -5.15 1.95
C ASP A 56 -23.32 -5.09 2.68
N GLU A 57 -22.78 -6.24 3.09
CA GLU A 57 -21.43 -6.36 3.67
C GLU A 57 -20.35 -5.86 2.70
N LEU A 58 -20.40 -6.25 1.43
CA LEU A 58 -19.45 -5.79 0.42
C LEU A 58 -19.54 -4.28 0.18
N VAL A 59 -20.75 -3.72 0.17
CA VAL A 59 -20.96 -2.27 0.03
C VAL A 59 -20.36 -1.52 1.22
N GLN A 60 -20.56 -2.02 2.44
CA GLN A 60 -19.96 -1.44 3.65
C GLN A 60 -18.43 -1.53 3.60
N GLU A 61 -17.87 -2.66 3.17
CA GLU A 61 -16.42 -2.83 3.09
C GLU A 61 -15.79 -1.90 2.04
N VAL A 62 -16.43 -1.73 0.88
CA VAL A 62 -15.99 -0.75 -0.13
C VAL A 62 -16.04 0.67 0.44
N ALA A 63 -17.09 1.03 1.16
CA ALA A 63 -17.19 2.35 1.79
C ALA A 63 -16.08 2.56 2.84
N ARG A 64 -15.83 1.55 3.68
CA ARG A 64 -14.76 1.56 4.69
C ARG A 64 -13.38 1.71 4.04
N LEU A 65 -13.08 0.92 3.02
CA LEU A 65 -11.81 0.97 2.30
C LEU A 65 -11.61 2.32 1.58
N LYS A 66 -12.66 2.90 1.00
CA LYS A 66 -12.59 4.25 0.42
C LYS A 66 -12.27 5.32 1.46
N ALA A 67 -12.92 5.27 2.63
CA ALA A 67 -12.65 6.19 3.71
C ALA A 67 -11.22 6.05 4.24
N GLU A 68 -10.75 4.81 4.42
CA GLU A 68 -9.38 4.53 4.86
C GLU A 68 -8.34 4.97 3.82
N ASN A 69 -8.59 4.75 2.52
CA ASN A 69 -7.73 5.22 1.45
C ASN A 69 -7.63 6.75 1.46
N ALA A 70 -8.75 7.46 1.57
CA ALA A 70 -8.76 8.92 1.68
C ALA A 70 -7.97 9.41 2.91
N ARG A 71 -8.09 8.72 4.05
CA ARG A 71 -7.33 9.02 5.27
C ARG A 71 -5.83 8.81 5.09
N VAL A 72 -5.43 7.71 4.45
CA VAL A 72 -4.02 7.42 4.14
C VAL A 72 -3.45 8.48 3.19
N LEU A 73 -4.17 8.83 2.13
CA LEU A 73 -3.75 9.88 1.19
C LEU A 73 -3.61 11.24 1.88
N GLY A 74 -4.55 11.60 2.76
CA GLY A 74 -4.45 12.82 3.57
C GLY A 74 -3.16 12.85 4.38
N ARG A 75 -2.88 11.79 5.14
CA ARG A 75 -1.63 11.68 5.93
C ARG A 75 -0.37 11.72 5.06
N ALA A 76 -0.40 11.09 3.88
CA ALA A 76 0.73 11.11 2.96
C ALA A 76 1.01 12.53 2.45
N ASN A 77 -0.03 13.28 2.11
CA ASN A 77 0.09 14.68 1.70
C ASN A 77 0.60 15.57 2.84
N ASP A 78 0.12 15.37 4.07
CA ASP A 78 0.60 16.12 5.24
C ASP A 78 2.10 15.87 5.48
N ILE A 79 2.53 14.61 5.43
CA ILE A 79 3.94 14.23 5.56
C ILE A 79 4.78 14.83 4.43
N ALA A 80 4.29 14.79 3.19
CA ALA A 80 4.97 15.40 2.05
C ALA A 80 5.15 16.92 2.24
N GLY A 81 4.12 17.60 2.74
CA GLY A 81 4.19 19.03 3.06
C GLY A 81 5.20 19.34 4.18
N GLN A 82 5.24 18.52 5.24
CA GLN A 82 6.23 18.64 6.31
C GLN A 82 7.64 18.39 5.80
N TYR A 83 7.83 17.39 4.95
CA TYR A 83 9.12 17.08 4.34
C TYR A 83 9.65 18.27 3.54
N VAL A 84 8.81 18.89 2.70
CA VAL A 84 9.21 20.08 1.93
C VAL A 84 9.63 21.22 2.85
N ARG A 85 8.92 21.46 3.96
CA ARG A 85 9.29 22.49 4.94
C ARG A 85 10.66 22.21 5.56
N VAL A 86 10.87 20.98 6.04
CA VAL A 86 12.14 20.56 6.66
C VAL A 86 13.28 20.66 5.65
N GLU A 87 13.07 20.28 4.39
CA GLU A 87 14.08 20.41 3.35
C GLU A 87 14.42 21.88 3.07
N GLN A 88 13.42 22.77 3.04
CA GLN A 88 13.66 24.21 2.92
C GLN A 88 14.52 24.74 4.09
N GLU A 89 14.17 24.40 5.33
CA GLU A 89 14.96 24.76 6.50
C GLU A 89 16.39 24.21 6.40
N ASN A 90 16.54 22.97 5.94
CA ASN A 90 17.83 22.34 5.75
C ASN A 90 18.69 23.07 4.68
N THR A 91 18.09 23.46 3.55
CA THR A 91 18.80 24.24 2.52
C THR A 91 19.30 25.58 3.05
N VAL A 92 18.51 26.28 3.87
CA VAL A 92 18.92 27.53 4.52
C VAL A 92 20.08 27.29 5.49
N LEU A 93 20.00 26.23 6.30
CA LEU A 93 21.07 25.88 7.25
C LEU A 93 22.37 25.52 6.53
N ARG A 94 22.30 24.73 5.44
CA ARG A 94 23.46 24.40 4.60
C ARG A 94 24.09 25.67 3.99
N ALA A 95 23.28 26.61 3.50
CA ALA A 95 23.77 27.87 2.96
C ALA A 95 24.47 28.73 4.03
N ARG A 96 23.90 28.82 5.24
CA ARG A 96 24.53 29.52 6.36
C ARG A 96 25.83 28.85 6.82
N ALA A 97 25.86 27.52 6.85
CA ALA A 97 27.07 26.77 7.18
C ALA A 97 28.18 27.06 6.15
N ALA A 98 27.85 27.07 4.86
CA ALA A 98 28.78 27.43 3.80
C ALA A 98 29.32 28.86 3.94
N GLU A 99 28.43 29.84 4.21
CA GLU A 99 28.83 31.23 4.44
C GLU A 99 29.77 31.39 5.64
N LEU A 100 29.48 30.72 6.75
CA LEU A 100 30.35 30.73 7.93
C LEU A 100 31.69 30.07 7.64
N GLY A 101 31.71 28.98 6.87
CA GLY A 101 32.93 28.34 6.36
C GLY A 101 33.76 29.29 5.51
N ASP A 102 33.15 30.00 4.54
CA ASP A 102 33.82 31.03 3.73
C ASP A 102 34.47 32.12 4.58
N ARG A 103 33.74 32.63 5.58
CA ARG A 103 34.25 33.65 6.49
C ARG A 103 35.42 33.13 7.32
N LEU A 104 35.33 31.90 7.84
CA LEU A 104 36.41 31.25 8.57
C LEU A 104 37.66 31.09 7.69
N ARG A 105 37.50 30.60 6.45
CA ARG A 105 38.60 30.51 5.47
C ARG A 105 39.25 31.86 5.23
N SER A 106 38.46 32.91 5.06
CA SER A 106 38.98 34.27 4.85
C SER A 106 39.81 34.75 6.05
N VAL A 107 39.34 34.52 7.28
CA VAL A 107 40.07 34.91 8.50
C VAL A 107 41.34 34.08 8.65
N ASN A 108 41.26 32.77 8.45
CA ASN A 108 42.41 31.87 8.47
C ASN A 108 43.47 32.26 7.44
N GLN A 109 43.06 32.70 6.25
CA GLN A 109 43.98 33.19 5.22
C GLN A 109 44.73 34.45 5.67
N VAL A 110 44.04 35.39 6.32
CA VAL A 110 44.69 36.58 6.90
C VAL A 110 45.65 36.19 8.02
N LEU A 111 45.25 35.22 8.86
CA LEU A 111 46.06 34.75 9.97
C LEU A 111 47.37 34.11 9.50
N ARG A 112 47.33 33.31 8.42
CA ARG A 112 48.53 32.76 7.77
C ARG A 112 49.51 33.86 7.32
N VAL A 113 49.01 34.95 6.74
CA VAL A 113 49.86 36.08 6.35
C VAL A 113 50.53 36.74 7.56
N VAL A 114 49.82 36.83 8.70
CA VAL A 114 50.36 37.40 9.95
C VAL A 114 51.39 36.48 10.59
N GLU A 115 51.14 35.16 10.58
CA GLU A 115 52.09 34.13 11.02
C GLU A 115 53.39 34.22 10.21
N ASP A 116 53.30 34.27 8.88
CA ASP A 116 54.45 34.41 7.97
C ASP A 116 55.26 35.69 8.25
N PHE A 117 54.59 36.80 8.58
CA PHE A 117 55.24 38.08 8.85
C PHE A 117 55.87 38.16 10.25
N SER A 118 55.19 37.61 11.26
CA SER A 118 55.63 37.68 12.66
C SER A 118 56.64 36.60 13.04
N GLY A 119 56.70 35.50 12.27
CA GLY A 119 57.51 34.32 12.58
C GLY A 119 57.01 33.54 13.81
N VAL A 120 55.85 33.88 14.34
CA VAL A 120 55.23 33.21 15.49
C VAL A 120 54.17 32.25 14.96
N ALA A 121 54.37 30.96 15.21
CA ALA A 121 53.42 29.93 14.82
C ALA A 121 52.05 30.16 15.48
N MET A 122 50.99 30.17 14.69
CA MET A 122 49.61 30.39 15.14
C MET A 122 48.81 29.09 15.03
N ASP A 123 47.98 28.79 16.03
CA ASP A 123 47.10 27.61 15.99
C ASP A 123 45.83 27.93 15.19
N ILE A 124 45.87 27.62 13.89
CA ILE A 124 44.79 27.92 12.93
C ILE A 124 43.89 26.68 12.79
N GLN A 125 42.63 26.79 13.21
CA GLN A 125 41.65 25.72 13.03
C GLN A 125 41.38 25.46 11.55
N GLU A 126 41.70 24.25 11.07
CA GLU A 126 41.31 23.80 9.73
C GLU A 126 39.81 23.52 9.64
N GLU A 127 39.28 23.65 8.42
CA GLU A 127 37.86 23.64 8.13
C GLU A 127 37.19 22.28 8.40
N CYS A 128 35.88 22.30 8.66
CA CYS A 128 35.06 21.09 8.62
C CYS A 128 35.14 20.49 7.19
N PRO A 129 35.40 19.17 7.03
CA PRO A 129 35.59 18.57 5.72
C PRO A 129 34.41 18.84 4.77
N PRO A 130 34.65 19.10 3.47
CA PRO A 130 33.58 19.31 2.48
C PRO A 130 32.65 18.09 2.32
N ASP A 131 33.12 16.91 2.73
CA ASP A 131 32.37 15.65 2.75
C ASP A 131 31.90 15.27 4.17
N ASP A 132 31.48 16.25 4.98
CA ASP A 132 30.90 15.94 6.30
C ASP A 132 29.62 15.08 6.12
N PRO A 133 29.60 13.83 6.63
CA PRO A 133 28.42 12.98 6.58
C PRO A 133 27.20 13.58 7.29
N LEU A 134 27.39 14.55 8.20
CA LEU A 134 26.30 15.31 8.82
C LEU A 134 25.57 16.22 7.84
N LEU A 135 26.19 16.62 6.72
CA LEU A 135 25.56 17.39 5.65
C LEU A 135 24.80 16.50 4.66
N ARG A 136 25.10 15.19 4.63
CA ARG A 136 24.50 14.18 3.75
C ARG A 136 24.08 12.90 4.50
N PRO A 137 23.31 13.00 5.62
CA PRO A 137 23.05 11.87 6.50
C PRO A 137 22.26 10.73 5.83
N TRP A 138 21.57 11.03 4.71
CA TRP A 138 20.72 10.09 3.98
C TRP A 138 21.27 9.70 2.60
N GLN A 139 22.47 10.15 2.22
CA GLN A 139 23.18 9.57 1.08
C GLN A 139 23.75 8.22 1.51
N ILE A 140 22.87 7.23 1.65
CA ILE A 140 23.32 5.85 1.79
C ILE A 140 23.85 5.45 0.41
N PRO A 141 25.14 5.09 0.26
CA PRO A 141 25.70 4.66 -1.00
C PRO A 141 25.17 3.25 -1.33
N TYR A 142 23.90 3.15 -1.72
CA TYR A 142 23.33 1.95 -2.32
C TYR A 142 23.27 2.10 -3.84
N PRO A 143 23.73 1.11 -4.61
CA PRO A 143 23.48 1.09 -6.05
C PRO A 143 21.97 1.05 -6.31
N ALA A 144 21.52 1.77 -7.34
CA ALA A 144 20.11 2.01 -7.69
C ALA A 144 19.25 0.75 -7.92
N THR A 145 19.84 -0.45 -7.84
CA THR A 145 19.20 -1.76 -7.99
C THR A 145 18.49 -2.28 -6.74
N ALA A 146 18.55 -1.57 -5.61
CA ALA A 146 18.07 -2.07 -4.31
C ALA A 146 16.67 -1.57 -3.87
N MET A 147 15.92 -0.82 -4.68
CA MET A 147 14.54 -0.43 -4.32
C MET A 147 13.53 -1.52 -4.75
N PRO A 148 12.91 -2.31 -3.84
CA PRO A 148 12.02 -3.40 -4.21
C PRO A 148 10.55 -2.98 -4.30
N ILE A 149 10.26 -1.72 -4.63
CA ILE A 149 8.86 -1.24 -4.74
C ILE A 149 8.66 -0.52 -6.08
N ALA A 150 8.89 -1.25 -7.16
CA ALA A 150 8.16 -1.05 -8.40
C ALA A 150 7.14 -2.20 -8.49
N ALA A 151 5.99 -2.02 -7.85
CA ALA A 151 4.84 -2.87 -8.13
C ALA A 151 4.36 -2.56 -9.54
N THR A 152 4.94 -3.23 -10.53
CA THR A 152 4.44 -3.22 -11.91
C THR A 152 3.09 -3.94 -11.90
N ALA A 153 2.03 -3.14 -11.84
CA ALA A 153 0.67 -3.58 -12.10
C ALA A 153 0.51 -3.87 -13.61
N THR A 154 1.19 -4.89 -14.13
CA THR A 154 1.09 -5.36 -15.53
C THR A 154 0.62 -6.80 -15.61
N HIS A 155 -0.39 -7.19 -14.82
CA HIS A 155 -1.06 -8.47 -15.01
C HIS A 155 -2.52 -8.52 -14.53
N MET A 156 -3.29 -7.45 -14.76
CA MET A 156 -4.73 -7.39 -14.47
C MET A 156 -5.60 -7.16 -15.72
N LEU A 157 -5.18 -7.66 -16.88
CA LEU A 157 -6.04 -7.75 -18.07
C LEU A 157 -5.65 -8.95 -18.93
N GLN A 158 -6.09 -10.15 -18.54
CA GLN A 158 -6.41 -11.20 -19.51
C GLN A 158 -7.75 -11.82 -19.10
N TYR A 159 -8.74 -11.59 -19.97
CA TYR A 159 -10.08 -12.16 -19.96
C TYR A 159 -10.05 -13.67 -20.21
#